data_AF-A0A2N2HYR5-F1
#
_entry.id   AF-A0A2N2HYR5-F1
#
_cell.length_a   1.000
_cell.length_b   1.000
_cell.length_c   1.000
_cell.angle_alpha   90.00
_cell.angle_beta   90.00
_cell.angle_gamma   90.00
#
_symmetry.space_group_name_H-M   'P 1'
#
loop_
_entity.id
_entity.type
_entity.pdbx_description
1 polymer ?
#
loop_
_entity_poly.entity_id
_entity_poly.type
_entity_poly.pdbx_seq_one_letter_code
_entity_poly.pdbx_strand_id
1 'polypeptide(L)' 'MLNKLNINHKKQSLIIYIALILATLAVFWQLNHCDFINIDDEVYVTENLHVQSGITLDGIRWAFSTTYA' A
#
# COMPACT_ATOMS: atom_id res chain seq x y z
N MET A 1 -22.96 23.10 -36.86
CA MET A 1 -23.75 22.18 -36.03
C MET A 1 -22.83 21.07 -35.55
N LEU A 2 -22.73 20.79 -34.26
CA LEU A 2 -21.94 19.67 -33.75
C LEU A 2 -22.66 18.35 -34.07
N ASN A 3 -22.01 17.47 -34.83
CA ASN A 3 -22.55 16.15 -35.11
C ASN A 3 -22.70 15.38 -33.79
N LYS A 4 -23.93 14.95 -33.50
CA LYS A 4 -24.25 14.16 -32.31
C LYS A 4 -23.68 12.76 -32.52
N LEU A 5 -22.43 12.55 -32.09
CA LEU A 5 -21.74 11.27 -32.17
C LEU A 5 -22.61 10.20 -31.49
N ASN A 6 -23.12 9.26 -32.28
CA ASN A 6 -23.94 8.16 -31.79
C ASN A 6 -23.05 7.08 -31.16
N ILE A 7 -22.46 7.41 -30.00
CA ILE A 7 -21.57 6.53 -29.27
C ILE A 7 -22.43 5.52 -28.49
N ASN A 8 -22.39 4.27 -28.91
CA ASN A 8 -23.02 3.14 -28.21
C ASN A 8 -22.63 3.13 -26.72
N HIS A 9 -23.58 2.92 -25.81
CA HIS A 9 -23.35 2.90 -24.36
C HIS A 9 -22.17 2.01 -23.93
N LYS A 10 -21.97 0.85 -24.55
CA LYS A 10 -20.79 0.00 -24.27
C LYS A 10 -19.45 0.68 -24.60
N LYS A 11 -19.41 1.47 -25.69
CA LYS A 11 -18.24 2.28 -26.06
C LYS A 11 -18.07 3.48 -25.13
N GLN A 12 -19.16 4.11 -24.68
CA GLN A 12 -19.11 5.19 -23.68
C GLN A 12 -18.53 4.69 -22.36
N SER A 13 -19.02 3.56 -21.82
CA SER A 13 -18.48 2.95 -20.60
C SER A 13 -17.00 2.58 -20.75
N LEU A 14 -16.59 2.03 -21.90
CA LEU A 14 -15.18 1.71 -22.16
C LEU A 14 -14.29 2.97 -22.14
N ILE A 15 -14.73 4.08 -22.75
CA ILE A 15 -14.01 5.36 -22.73
C ILE A 15 -13.89 5.89 -21.29
N ILE A 16 -14.96 5.80 -20.49
CA ILE A 16 -14.94 6.22 -19.09
C ILE A 16 -13.95 5.36 -18.27
N TYR A 17 -13.95 4.04 -18.45
CA TYR A 17 -13.00 3.15 -17.76
C TYR A 17 -11.55 3.44 -18.14
N ILE A 18 -11.26 3.65 -19.44
CA ILE A 18 -9.92 4.04 -19.90
C ILE A 18 -9.51 5.39 -19.29
N ALA A 19 -10.40 6.38 -19.28
CA ALA A 19 -10.12 7.69 -18.69
C ALA A 19 -9.83 7.61 -17.18
N LEU A 20 -10.59 6.79 -16.44
CA LEU A 20 -10.35 6.57 -15.00
C LEU A 20 -9.01 5.85 -14.73
N ILE A 21 -8.66 4.84 -15.54
CA ILE A 21 -7.36 4.16 -15.44
C ILE A 21 -6.22 5.16 -15.71
N LEU A 22 -6.31 5.94 -16.79
CA LEU A 22 -5.28 6.93 -17.14
C LEU A 22 -5.17 8.05 -16.12
N ALA A 23 -6.28 8.53 -15.57
CA ALA A 23 -6.27 9.54 -14.49
C ALA A 23 -5.61 9.00 -13.22
N THR A 24 -5.91 7.75 -12.85
CA THR A 24 -5.28 7.08 -11.71
C THR A 24 -3.78 6.92 -11.94
N LEU A 25 -3.37 6.39 -13.10
CA LEU A 25 -1.96 6.25 -13.45
C LEU A 25 -1.23 7.60 -13.47
N ALA A 26 -1.84 8.66 -13.98
CA ALA A 26 -1.23 9.99 -14.02
C ALA A 26 -1.00 10.58 -12.62
N VAL A 27 -1.97 10.45 -11.69
CA VAL A 27 -1.82 10.90 -10.30
C VAL A 27 -0.75 10.10 -9.57
N PHE A 28 -0.71 8.78 -9.75
CA PHE A 28 0.26 7.92 -9.07
C PHE A 28 1.62 7.83 -9.78
N TRP A 29 1.78 8.39 -11.00
CA TRP A 29 3.03 8.34 -11.77
C TRP A 29 4.23 8.94 -11.02
N GLN A 30 3.98 9.96 -10.20
CA GLN A 30 5.00 10.62 -9.38
C GLN A 30 5.71 9.66 -8.42
N LEU A 31 5.07 8.55 -7.99
CA LEU A 31 5.67 7.59 -7.07
C LEU A 31 6.96 6.95 -7.62
N ASN A 32 7.14 6.88 -8.94
CA ASN A 32 8.38 6.39 -9.56
C ASN A 32 9.62 7.28 -9.28
N HIS A 33 9.40 8.47 -8.71
CA HIS A 33 10.45 9.44 -8.35
C HIS A 33 10.57 9.60 -6.83
N CYS A 34 9.80 8.83 -6.05
CA CYS A 34 9.90 8.79 -4.60
C CYS A 34 10.76 7.60 -4.19
N ASP A 35 11.75 7.84 -3.35
CA ASP A 35 12.54 6.77 -2.75
C ASP A 35 11.69 5.92 -1.78
N PHE A 36 12.05 4.66 -1.62
CA PHE A 36 11.49 3.82 -0.56
C PHE A 36 12.10 4.23 0.78
N ILE A 37 11.29 4.80 1.66
CA ILE A 37 11.71 5.13 3.03
C ILE A 37 11.44 3.92 3.91
N ASN A 38 12.50 3.33 4.46
CA ASN A 38 12.36 2.32 5.51
C ASN A 38 11.91 3.03 6.81
N ILE A 39 10.66 2.79 7.21
CA ILE A 39 10.05 3.23 8.48
C ILE A 39 9.53 2.00 9.23
N ASP A 40 10.23 0.87 9.11
CA ASP A 40 9.98 -0.30 9.95
C ASP A 40 10.68 -0.12 11.31
N ASP A 41 10.09 -0.67 12.37
CA ASP A 41 10.70 -0.64 13.70
C ASP A 41 11.67 -1.81 13.88
N GLU A 42 12.90 -1.61 13.43
CA GLU A 42 13.94 -2.62 13.51
C GLU A 42 14.22 -3.02 14.98
N VAL A 43 14.23 -2.06 15.90
CA VAL A 43 14.55 -2.27 17.33
C VAL A 43 13.57 -3.26 17.98
N TYR A 44 12.27 -3.13 17.71
CA TYR A 44 11.25 -3.96 18.35
C TYR A 44 10.83 -5.20 17.57
N VAL A 45 11.14 -5.27 16.27
CA VAL A 45 10.81 -6.45 15.42
C VAL A 45 12.05 -7.27 15.07
N THR A 46 13.01 -6.72 14.33
CA THR A 46 14.11 -7.50 13.72
C THR A 46 15.31 -7.64 14.65
N GLU A 47 15.59 -6.66 15.51
CA GLU A 47 16.68 -6.68 16.50
C GLU A 47 16.22 -7.22 17.88
N ASN A 48 14.92 -7.33 18.10
CA ASN A 48 14.37 -7.75 19.39
C ASN A 48 14.68 -9.22 19.68
N LEU A 49 15.56 -9.45 20.65
CA LEU A 49 16.01 -10.79 21.05
C LEU A 49 14.85 -11.72 21.47
N HIS A 50 13.77 -11.20 22.04
CA HIS A 50 12.60 -12.02 22.40
C HIS A 50 11.89 -12.54 21.14
N VAL A 51 11.80 -11.72 20.09
CA VAL A 51 11.22 -12.09 18.79
C VAL A 51 12.17 -13.04 18.03
N GLN A 52 13.47 -12.72 17.97
CA GLN A 52 14.49 -13.59 17.36
C GLN A 52 14.59 -14.97 18.02
N SER A 53 14.33 -15.06 19.35
CA SER A 53 14.36 -16.34 20.08
C SER A 53 13.24 -17.31 19.69
N GLY A 54 12.25 -16.86 18.92
CA GLY A 54 11.05 -17.62 18.58
C GLY A 54 10.10 -17.76 19.77
N ILE A 55 9.22 -18.76 19.73
CA ILE A 55 8.20 -18.96 20.76
C ILE A 55 8.84 -19.62 21.99
N THR A 56 9.22 -18.80 22.97
CA THR A 56 9.77 -19.21 24.28
C THR A 56 8.83 -18.79 25.41
N LEU A 57 8.89 -19.48 26.56
CA LEU A 57 8.10 -19.10 27.74
C LEU A 57 8.46 -17.70 28.26
N ASP A 58 9.74 -17.33 28.20
CA ASP A 58 10.21 -16.00 28.58
C ASP A 58 9.76 -14.93 27.57
N GLY A 59 9.80 -15.21 26.27
CA GLY A 59 9.26 -14.34 25.22
C GLY A 59 7.76 -14.10 25.35
N ILE A 60 6.97 -15.15 25.65
CA ILE A 60 5.54 -15.02 25.97
C ILE A 60 5.35 -14.13 27.20
N ARG A 61 6.11 -14.36 28.27
CA ARG A 61 5.99 -13.59 29.51
C ARG A 61 6.36 -12.12 29.31
N TRP A 62 7.39 -11.84 28.53
CA TRP A 62 7.81 -10.50 28.13
C TRP A 62 6.71 -9.80 27.31
N ALA A 63 6.15 -10.46 26.28
CA ALA A 63 5.12 -9.90 25.41
C ALA A 63 3.82 -9.48 26.16
N PHE A 64 3.50 -10.14 27.28
CA PHE A 64 2.35 -9.80 28.13
C PHE A 64 2.69 -8.93 29.36
N SER A 65 3.94 -8.47 29.52
CA SER A 65 4.35 -7.64 30.67
C SER A 65 5.16 -6.39 30.31
N THR A 66 5.71 -6.29 29.11
CA THR A 66 6.39 -5.06 28.66
C THR A 66 5.39 -3.93 28.42
N THR A 67 5.78 -2.70 28.78
CA THR A 67 5.00 -1.48 28.54
C THR A 67 5.52 -0.65 27.36
N TYR A 68 6.63 -1.08 26.76
CA TYR A 68 7.18 -0.56 25.52
C TYR A 68 7.66 -1.75 24.66
N ALA A 69 7.06 -1.86 23.48
CA ALA A 69 7.25 -2.76 22.35
C ALA A 69 6.20 -2.39 21.27
#